data_AF-A0A8T2ISS1-F1
#
_entry.id   AF-A0A8T2ISS1-F1
#
_cell.length_a   1.000
_cell.length_b   1.000
_cell.length_c   1.000
_cell.angle_alpha   90.00
_cell.angle_beta   90.00
_cell.angle_gamma   90.00
#
_symmetry.space_group_name_H-M   'P 1'
#
loop_
_entity.id
_entity.type
_entity.pdbx_description
1 polymer ?
#
loop_
_entity_poly.entity_id
_entity_poly.type
_entity_poly.pdbx_seq_one_letter_code
_entity_poly.pdbx_strand_id
1 'polypeptide(L)'
;MKPALKMWLQQRLKVFPGLLSSSWARRVLAFLGFLVIIYWYFSLKSSYKSLWYSGLPKGASGACLLVQTKQWKALAEKGELLLINFPGEEAKLQGPTVVGNGHIIVDVGKNNLWVSSLSVLFHLTSYFPLTFAKSTGVSTELHATAVMLKDGMVRTIRCLQFETSDSSRDCVTVREDHFAHRSRPHVYVQRIHITNPSDRVATFEIFSQKPINGEKFSSSVEKLQERQFVLSSGRVTVDNGKIILVVVATKKIINRVQVSPKSEYDETIFSVVYTSDPIDPGKLIDTFSKLRESAKKEMMELMHMINEDLFHSISRYGRTYSYQ
;
A
#
# COMPACT_ATOMS: atom_id res chain seq x y z
N MET A 1 -38.95 -40.25 10.78
CA MET A 1 -39.42 -39.48 9.60
C MET A 1 -38.61 -39.80 8.33
N LYS A 2 -38.38 -41.10 8.02
CA LYS A 2 -37.51 -41.59 6.93
C LYS A 2 -38.09 -42.60 5.91
N PRO A 3 -39.40 -42.94 5.86
CA PRO A 3 -39.91 -43.80 4.78
C PRO A 3 -40.54 -43.04 3.59
N ALA A 4 -41.01 -41.80 3.78
CA ALA A 4 -41.78 -41.10 2.74
C ALA A 4 -40.93 -40.55 1.58
N LEU A 5 -39.71 -40.07 1.85
CA LEU A 5 -38.82 -39.53 0.81
C LEU A 5 -38.28 -40.62 -0.13
N LYS A 6 -38.10 -41.84 0.40
CA LYS A 6 -37.56 -42.99 -0.36
C LYS A 6 -38.60 -43.55 -1.33
N MET A 7 -39.88 -43.56 -0.94
CA MET A 7 -40.99 -43.94 -1.83
C MET A 7 -41.28 -42.91 -2.92
N TRP A 8 -41.14 -41.61 -2.62
CA TRP A 8 -41.40 -40.54 -3.60
C TRP A 8 -40.37 -40.53 -4.74
N LEU A 9 -39.08 -40.75 -4.45
CA LEU A 9 -38.05 -40.84 -5.49
C LEU A 9 -38.20 -42.11 -6.36
N GLN A 10 -38.59 -43.24 -5.77
CA GLN A 10 -38.73 -44.50 -6.51
C GLN A 10 -39.93 -44.52 -7.46
N GLN A 11 -40.96 -43.70 -7.22
CA GLN A 11 -42.10 -43.57 -8.14
C GLN A 11 -41.81 -42.64 -9.34
N ARG A 12 -40.95 -41.62 -9.17
CA ARG A 12 -40.57 -40.72 -10.28
C ARG A 12 -39.53 -41.31 -11.22
N LEU A 13 -38.68 -42.23 -10.75
CA LEU A 13 -37.69 -42.93 -11.57
C LEU A 13 -38.25 -44.12 -12.36
N LYS A 14 -39.48 -44.58 -12.06
CA LYS A 14 -40.16 -45.66 -12.80
C LYS A 14 -40.94 -45.19 -14.04
N VAL A 15 -41.02 -43.87 -14.30
CA VAL A 15 -41.76 -43.29 -15.45
C VAL A 15 -40.93 -43.24 -16.74
N PHE A 16 -39.67 -43.71 -16.73
CA PHE A 16 -38.88 -43.85 -17.97
C PHE A 16 -38.43 -45.30 -18.24
N PRO A 17 -39.36 -46.28 -18.42
CA PRO A 17 -38.98 -47.59 -18.94
C PRO A 17 -38.87 -47.47 -20.47
N GLY A 18 -37.75 -46.95 -20.97
CA GLY A 18 -37.58 -46.89 -22.43
C GLY A 18 -36.32 -46.23 -22.97
N LEU A 19 -35.65 -45.36 -22.21
CA LEU A 19 -34.50 -44.61 -22.75
C LEU A 19 -33.19 -45.40 -22.84
N LEU A 20 -33.14 -46.64 -22.32
CA LEU A 20 -31.94 -47.49 -22.35
C LEU A 20 -32.06 -48.74 -23.24
N SER A 21 -33.22 -48.98 -23.85
CA SER A 21 -33.46 -50.20 -24.65
C SER A 21 -32.78 -50.14 -26.03
N SER A 22 -32.66 -48.95 -26.64
CA SER A 22 -32.04 -48.78 -27.96
C SER A 22 -30.53 -48.50 -27.85
N SER A 23 -29.70 -49.25 -28.58
CA SER A 23 -28.26 -49.00 -28.72
C SER A 23 -27.95 -47.61 -29.28
N TRP A 24 -28.88 -47.04 -30.04
CA TRP A 24 -28.79 -45.69 -30.57
C TRP A 24 -28.92 -44.63 -29.47
N ALA A 25 -29.87 -44.79 -28.55
CA ALA A 25 -30.05 -43.88 -27.42
C ALA A 25 -28.80 -43.80 -26.53
N ARG A 26 -28.09 -44.94 -26.33
CA ARG A 26 -26.83 -44.98 -25.59
C ARG A 26 -25.70 -44.23 -26.31
N ARG A 27 -25.60 -44.34 -27.64
CA ARG A 27 -24.60 -43.62 -28.44
C ARG A 27 -24.87 -42.11 -28.44
N VAL A 28 -26.13 -41.71 -28.54
CA VAL A 28 -26.53 -40.30 -28.48
C VAL A 28 -26.22 -39.71 -27.09
N LEU A 29 -26.51 -40.43 -26.00
CA LEU A 29 -26.18 -40.00 -24.64
C LEU A 29 -24.67 -39.88 -24.41
N ALA A 30 -23.87 -40.82 -24.92
CA ALA A 30 -22.42 -40.76 -24.83
C ALA A 30 -21.86 -39.56 -25.62
N PHE A 31 -22.40 -39.29 -26.81
CA PHE A 31 -22.01 -38.13 -27.62
C PHE A 31 -22.41 -36.81 -26.95
N LEU A 32 -23.61 -36.74 -26.37
CA LEU A 32 -24.06 -35.56 -25.62
C LEU A 32 -23.18 -35.33 -24.38
N GLY A 33 -22.85 -36.39 -23.64
CA GLY A 33 -21.94 -36.31 -22.50
C GLY A 33 -20.54 -35.83 -22.91
N PHE A 34 -20.01 -36.32 -24.03
CA PHE A 34 -18.74 -35.86 -24.59
C PHE A 34 -18.78 -34.39 -25.00
N LEU A 35 -19.87 -33.93 -25.64
CA LEU A 35 -20.07 -32.52 -25.96
C LEU A 35 -20.18 -31.65 -24.72
N VAL A 36 -20.83 -32.12 -23.65
CA VAL A 36 -20.87 -31.40 -22.37
C VAL A 36 -19.46 -31.29 -21.76
N ILE A 37 -18.64 -32.34 -21.82
CA ILE A 37 -17.25 -32.29 -21.33
C ILE A 37 -16.40 -31.32 -22.16
N ILE A 38 -16.53 -31.35 -23.49
CA ILE A 38 -15.85 -30.39 -24.39
C ILE A 38 -16.31 -28.96 -24.07
N TYR A 39 -17.62 -28.74 -23.96
CA TYR A 39 -18.17 -27.45 -23.60
C TYR A 39 -17.64 -26.99 -22.24
N TRP A 40 -17.57 -27.87 -21.24
CA TRP A 40 -17.01 -27.53 -19.92
C TRP A 40 -15.52 -27.19 -20.01
N TYR A 41 -14.74 -27.94 -20.79
CA TYR A 41 -13.30 -27.74 -20.96
C TYR A 41 -12.97 -26.44 -21.72
N PHE A 42 -13.71 -26.14 -22.78
CA PHE A 42 -13.57 -24.89 -23.53
C PHE A 42 -14.18 -23.70 -22.79
N SER A 43 -15.27 -23.90 -22.06
CA SER A 43 -15.88 -22.86 -21.24
C SER A 43 -15.01 -22.53 -20.03
N LEU A 44 -14.22 -23.48 -19.48
CA LEU A 44 -13.17 -23.15 -18.51
C LEU A 44 -12.12 -22.22 -19.14
N LYS A 45 -11.53 -22.57 -20.29
CA LYS A 45 -10.51 -21.71 -20.96
C LYS A 45 -11.03 -20.34 -21.43
N SER A 46 -12.28 -20.26 -21.86
CA SER A 46 -12.93 -19.00 -22.27
C SER A 46 -13.35 -18.15 -21.06
N SER A 47 -13.85 -18.79 -20.01
CA SER A 47 -14.20 -18.11 -18.75
C SER A 47 -12.97 -17.60 -18.01
N TYR A 48 -11.79 -18.24 -18.16
CA TYR A 48 -10.54 -17.69 -17.63
C TYR A 48 -10.03 -16.45 -18.40
N LYS A 49 -10.50 -16.16 -19.62
CA LYS A 49 -10.18 -14.92 -20.33
C LYS A 49 -11.27 -13.85 -20.19
N SER A 50 -12.54 -14.26 -20.07
CA SER A 50 -13.67 -13.35 -19.90
C SER A 50 -13.87 -12.84 -18.47
N LEU A 51 -13.36 -13.55 -17.45
CA LEU A 51 -13.37 -13.05 -16.06
C LEU A 51 -12.45 -11.83 -15.83
N TRP A 52 -11.57 -11.52 -16.78
CA TRP A 52 -10.66 -10.36 -16.67
C TRP A 52 -11.27 -9.05 -17.16
N TYR A 53 -12.45 -9.09 -17.78
CA TYR A 53 -13.11 -7.89 -18.32
C TYR A 53 -14.34 -7.45 -17.52
N SER A 54 -14.81 -8.24 -16.55
CA SER A 54 -15.93 -7.89 -15.68
C SER A 54 -15.45 -7.09 -14.46
N GLY A 55 -14.95 -5.87 -14.66
CA GLY A 55 -14.48 -5.10 -13.51
C GLY A 55 -13.77 -3.78 -13.77
N LEU A 56 -13.83 -3.16 -14.95
CA LEU A 56 -13.20 -1.84 -15.07
C LEU A 56 -13.89 -0.83 -14.13
N PRO A 57 -13.12 0.00 -13.42
CA PRO A 57 -13.67 1.05 -12.58
C PRO A 57 -14.48 2.01 -13.45
N LYS A 58 -15.77 2.16 -13.13
CA LYS A 58 -16.71 3.02 -13.86
C LYS A 58 -16.63 4.47 -13.33
N GLY A 59 -17.00 5.42 -14.18
CA GLY A 59 -17.04 6.85 -13.84
C GLY A 59 -15.72 7.60 -14.10
N ALA A 60 -15.76 8.92 -13.95
CA ALA A 60 -14.63 9.82 -14.25
C ALA A 60 -13.37 9.48 -13.42
N SER A 61 -13.54 9.22 -12.13
CA SER A 61 -12.45 8.76 -11.23
C SER A 61 -11.85 7.42 -11.67
N GLY A 62 -12.67 6.53 -12.25
CA GLY A 62 -12.22 5.22 -12.73
C GLY A 62 -11.37 5.35 -13.99
N ALA A 63 -11.81 6.16 -14.94
CA ALA A 63 -11.04 6.50 -16.13
C ALA A 63 -9.72 7.19 -15.78
N CYS A 64 -9.75 8.11 -14.80
CA CYS A 64 -8.57 8.79 -14.27
C CYS A 64 -7.55 7.79 -13.68
N LEU A 65 -8.02 6.85 -12.85
CA LEU A 65 -7.16 5.84 -12.25
C LEU A 65 -6.55 4.90 -13.31
N LEU A 66 -7.32 4.52 -14.33
CA LEU A 66 -6.83 3.69 -15.45
C LEU A 66 -5.71 4.38 -16.24
N VAL A 67 -5.79 5.70 -16.42
CA VAL A 67 -4.71 6.47 -17.07
C VAL A 67 -3.45 6.43 -16.21
N GLN A 68 -3.58 6.68 -14.90
CA GLN A 68 -2.44 6.68 -13.97
C GLN A 68 -1.79 5.30 -13.81
N THR A 69 -2.57 4.23 -13.96
CA THR A 69 -2.13 2.84 -13.76
C THR A 69 -1.96 2.07 -15.07
N LYS A 70 -2.00 2.75 -16.23
CA LYS A 70 -1.97 2.13 -17.56
C LYS A 70 -0.83 1.12 -17.76
N GLN A 71 0.34 1.42 -17.20
CA GLN A 71 1.54 0.59 -17.33
C GLN A 71 1.64 -0.52 -16.26
N TRP A 72 0.86 -0.45 -15.18
CA TRP A 72 0.99 -1.37 -14.05
C TRP A 72 0.71 -2.81 -14.45
N LYS A 73 -0.26 -3.05 -15.34
CA LYS A 73 -0.55 -4.38 -15.86
C LYS A 73 0.67 -5.00 -16.57
N ALA A 74 1.30 -4.24 -17.45
CA ALA A 74 2.49 -4.71 -18.17
C ALA A 74 3.69 -4.95 -17.22
N LEU A 75 3.81 -4.16 -16.15
CA LEU A 75 4.83 -4.37 -15.12
C LEU A 75 4.53 -5.59 -14.23
N ALA A 76 3.25 -5.83 -13.92
CA ALA A 76 2.81 -6.99 -13.16
C ALA A 76 3.06 -8.30 -13.91
N GLU A 77 2.74 -8.33 -15.21
CA GLU A 77 3.00 -9.49 -16.09
C GLU A 77 4.50 -9.80 -16.21
N LYS A 78 5.36 -8.78 -16.08
CA LYS A 78 6.82 -8.92 -16.01
C LYS A 78 7.35 -9.31 -14.63
N GLY A 79 6.51 -9.32 -13.60
CA GLY A 79 6.93 -9.55 -12.22
C GLY A 79 7.72 -8.38 -11.59
N GLU A 80 7.62 -7.17 -12.15
CA GLU A 80 8.25 -5.96 -11.59
C GLU A 80 7.36 -5.23 -10.57
N LEU A 81 6.07 -5.58 -10.55
CA LEU A 81 5.05 -4.96 -9.70
C LEU A 81 4.10 -6.02 -9.15
N LEU A 82 3.68 -5.86 -7.90
CA LEU A 82 2.57 -6.63 -7.31
C LEU A 82 1.38 -5.70 -7.10
N LEU A 83 0.26 -6.01 -7.76
CA LEU A 83 -1.01 -5.32 -7.52
C LEU A 83 -1.59 -5.82 -6.19
N ILE A 84 -1.83 -4.90 -5.25
CA ILE A 84 -2.43 -5.21 -3.94
C ILE A 84 -3.92 -4.87 -3.96
N ASN A 85 -4.24 -3.65 -4.38
CA ASN A 85 -5.60 -3.19 -4.49
C ASN A 85 -5.81 -2.51 -5.84
N PHE A 86 -6.83 -2.94 -6.56
CA PHE A 86 -7.28 -2.34 -7.81
C PHE A 86 -8.81 -2.43 -7.88
N PRO A 87 -9.54 -1.34 -8.17
CA PRO A 87 -11.00 -1.39 -8.12
C PRO A 87 -11.56 -2.28 -9.23
N GLY A 88 -12.45 -3.19 -8.83
CA GLY A 88 -13.21 -4.07 -9.72
C GLY A 88 -12.54 -5.42 -10.05
N GLU A 89 -11.34 -5.68 -9.54
CA GLU A 89 -10.88 -7.05 -9.32
C GLU A 89 -11.34 -7.49 -7.93
N GLU A 90 -12.02 -8.64 -7.81
CA GLU A 90 -12.27 -9.25 -6.50
C GLU A 90 -10.92 -9.36 -5.79
N ALA A 91 -10.76 -8.63 -4.68
CA ALA A 91 -9.52 -8.46 -3.92
C ALA A 91 -8.84 -9.81 -3.60
N LYS A 92 -8.06 -10.34 -4.55
CA LYS A 92 -7.47 -11.68 -4.46
C LYS A 92 -6.06 -11.69 -3.90
N LEU A 93 -5.42 -10.52 -3.78
CA LEU A 93 -4.09 -10.39 -3.21
C LEU A 93 -4.09 -9.34 -2.10
N GLN A 94 -4.55 -9.73 -0.91
CA GLN A 94 -4.14 -9.05 0.34
C GLN A 94 -2.65 -9.36 0.58
N GLY A 95 -1.78 -8.81 -0.26
CA GLY A 95 -0.33 -8.90 -0.08
C GLY A 95 0.15 -7.86 0.93
N PRO A 96 1.32 -8.07 1.56
CA PRO A 96 1.88 -7.10 2.49
C PRO A 96 2.26 -5.81 1.76
N THR A 97 1.69 -4.67 2.17
CA THR A 97 2.08 -3.33 1.72
C THR A 97 3.21 -2.81 2.60
N VAL A 98 4.34 -3.49 2.53
CA VAL A 98 5.45 -3.28 3.46
C VAL A 98 6.68 -2.77 2.73
N VAL A 99 7.37 -1.80 3.32
CA VAL A 99 8.69 -1.33 2.89
C VAL A 99 9.70 -1.49 4.01
N GLY A 100 10.94 -1.82 3.68
CA GLY A 100 11.98 -1.96 4.68
C GLY A 100 13.38 -2.03 4.09
N ASN A 101 14.38 -1.76 4.94
CA ASN A 101 15.80 -1.72 4.57
C ASN A 101 16.68 -2.55 5.52
N GLY A 102 16.08 -3.47 6.27
CA GLY A 102 16.78 -4.30 7.26
C GLY A 102 16.94 -3.65 8.65
N HIS A 103 16.73 -2.34 8.78
CA HIS A 103 16.74 -1.64 10.06
C HIS A 103 15.35 -1.18 10.49
N ILE A 104 14.56 -0.73 9.52
CA ILE A 104 13.18 -0.34 9.69
C ILE A 104 12.29 -1.12 8.74
N ILE A 105 11.09 -1.41 9.20
CA ILE A 105 10.00 -1.93 8.40
C ILE A 105 8.77 -1.06 8.66
N VAL A 106 8.18 -0.51 7.60
CA VAL A 106 6.94 0.25 7.64
C VAL A 106 5.86 -0.55 6.92
N ASP A 107 4.83 -0.95 7.65
CA ASP A 107 3.60 -1.48 7.08
C ASP A 107 2.71 -0.30 6.70
N VAL A 108 2.66 0.00 5.41
CA VAL A 108 1.90 1.11 4.83
C VAL A 108 0.39 0.87 4.95
N GLY A 109 -0.05 -0.40 4.91
CA GLY A 109 -1.46 -0.75 5.03
C GLY A 109 -2.01 -0.57 6.45
N LYS A 110 -1.18 -0.85 7.46
CA LYS A 110 -1.57 -0.76 8.88
C LYS A 110 -1.03 0.48 9.60
N ASN A 111 -0.22 1.30 8.93
CA ASN A 111 0.47 2.45 9.54
C ASN A 111 1.34 2.06 10.74
N ASN A 112 2.04 0.93 10.65
CA ASN A 112 2.85 0.42 11.75
C ASN A 112 4.34 0.56 11.44
N LEU A 113 5.11 1.03 12.42
CA LEU A 113 6.57 1.01 12.37
C LEU A 113 7.11 -0.17 13.20
N TRP A 114 7.94 -0.99 12.56
CA TRP A 114 8.73 -2.02 13.18
C TRP A 114 10.20 -1.63 13.09
N VAL A 115 10.94 -1.92 14.16
CA VAL A 115 12.35 -1.56 14.26
C VAL A 115 13.18 -2.75 14.66
N SER A 116 14.38 -2.83 14.12
CA SER A 116 15.40 -3.77 14.56
C SER A 116 16.29 -3.11 15.61
N SER A 117 16.64 -3.84 16.66
CA SER A 117 17.94 -3.63 17.31
C SER A 117 18.99 -4.38 16.48
N LEU A 118 20.29 -4.25 16.74
CA LEU A 118 21.36 -4.92 15.97
C LEU A 118 21.20 -6.46 15.82
N SER A 119 20.25 -7.08 16.53
CA SER A 119 19.73 -8.43 16.31
C SER A 119 18.68 -8.48 15.18
N VAL A 120 18.66 -9.56 14.38
CA VAL A 120 17.75 -9.78 13.22
C VAL A 120 16.23 -9.74 13.56
N LEU A 121 15.86 -9.49 14.82
CA LEU A 121 14.49 -9.49 15.31
C LEU A 121 13.86 -8.10 15.24
N PHE A 122 12.69 -8.03 14.60
CA PHE A 122 11.90 -6.79 14.51
C PHE A 122 10.87 -6.69 15.63
N HIS A 123 10.79 -5.50 16.21
CA HIS A 123 9.83 -5.19 17.27
C HIS A 123 8.84 -4.13 16.82
N LEU A 124 7.55 -4.38 17.04
CA LEU A 124 6.48 -3.44 16.75
C LEU A 124 6.55 -2.25 17.71
N THR A 125 6.52 -1.04 17.16
CA THR A 125 6.40 0.19 17.93
C THR A 125 4.94 0.66 17.96
N SER A 126 4.60 1.53 18.91
CA SER A 126 3.31 2.23 18.91
C SER A 126 3.37 3.57 18.15
N TYR A 127 4.39 3.77 17.30
CA TYR A 127 4.55 4.97 16.50
C TYR A 127 3.91 4.80 15.12
N PHE A 128 3.20 5.83 14.66
CA PHE A 128 2.51 5.87 13.37
C PHE A 128 3.34 6.70 12.37
N PRO A 129 4.04 6.08 11.41
CA PRO A 129 4.97 6.78 10.53
C PRO A 129 4.31 7.51 9.35
N LEU A 130 3.05 7.22 9.04
CA LEU A 130 2.41 7.77 7.86
C LEU A 130 1.80 9.16 8.09
N THR A 131 1.97 10.01 7.09
CA THR A 131 1.22 11.24 6.90
C THR A 131 0.13 11.01 5.87
N PHE A 132 -1.04 11.61 6.07
CA PHE A 132 -2.18 11.49 5.16
C PHE A 132 -2.55 12.85 4.57
N ALA A 133 -2.82 12.89 3.27
CA ALA A 133 -3.44 14.03 2.61
C ALA A 133 -4.93 13.75 2.40
N LYS A 134 -5.79 14.38 3.21
CA LYS A 134 -7.25 14.23 3.12
C LYS A 134 -7.87 15.45 2.46
N SER A 135 -8.74 15.22 1.49
CA SER A 135 -9.49 16.29 0.85
C SER A 135 -10.89 16.42 1.45
N THR A 136 -11.44 17.63 1.44
CA THR A 136 -12.85 17.90 1.79
C THR A 136 -13.67 18.15 0.52
N GLY A 137 -14.93 17.73 0.50
CA GLY A 137 -15.82 17.94 -0.65
C GLY A 137 -15.57 17.00 -1.83
N VAL A 138 -15.07 15.79 -1.59
CA VAL A 138 -14.89 14.75 -2.62
C VAL A 138 -16.23 14.02 -2.83
N SER A 139 -16.69 13.96 -4.08
CA SER A 139 -17.90 13.25 -4.50
C SER A 139 -17.61 11.76 -4.74
N THR A 140 -16.50 11.44 -5.41
CA THR A 140 -16.05 10.07 -5.63
C THR A 140 -14.53 9.96 -5.44
N GLU A 141 -14.11 8.90 -4.76
CA GLU A 141 -12.70 8.55 -4.55
C GLU A 141 -12.49 7.10 -4.98
N LEU A 142 -11.53 6.90 -5.87
CA LEU A 142 -11.04 5.58 -6.24
C LEU A 142 -9.54 5.53 -6.04
N HIS A 143 -9.03 4.38 -5.61
CA HIS A 143 -7.61 4.22 -5.37
C HIS A 143 -7.10 2.87 -5.83
N ALA A 144 -5.81 2.83 -6.13
CA ALA A 144 -5.08 1.60 -6.38
C ALA A 144 -3.75 1.64 -5.62
N THR A 145 -3.32 0.48 -5.14
CA THR A 145 -2.06 0.31 -4.42
C THR A 145 -1.27 -0.83 -5.02
N ALA A 146 0.01 -0.58 -5.26
CA ALA A 146 0.93 -1.56 -5.79
C ALA A 146 2.29 -1.52 -5.09
N VAL A 147 2.92 -2.68 -4.99
CA VAL A 147 4.32 -2.80 -4.56
C VAL A 147 5.19 -2.82 -5.81
N MET A 148 6.05 -1.82 -5.94
CA MET A 148 7.02 -1.70 -7.03
C MET A 148 8.29 -2.45 -6.61
N LEU A 149 8.43 -3.70 -7.04
CA LEU A 149 9.48 -4.62 -6.57
C LEU A 149 10.88 -4.14 -6.95
N LYS A 150 11.03 -3.61 -8.17
CA LYS A 150 12.30 -3.10 -8.68
C LYS A 150 12.84 -1.92 -7.85
N ASP A 151 11.95 -1.01 -7.51
CA ASP A 151 12.29 0.22 -6.78
C ASP A 151 12.29 -0.02 -5.26
N GLY A 152 11.62 -1.07 -4.78
CA GLY A 152 11.48 -1.35 -3.35
C GLY A 152 10.58 -0.34 -2.64
N MET A 153 9.52 0.11 -3.33
CA MET A 153 8.58 1.10 -2.84
C MET A 153 7.13 0.61 -2.91
N VAL A 154 6.28 1.13 -2.04
CA VAL A 154 4.83 0.98 -2.13
C VAL A 154 4.28 2.27 -2.71
N ARG A 155 3.48 2.16 -3.77
CA ARG A 155 2.84 3.29 -4.45
C ARG A 155 1.33 3.16 -4.31
N THR A 156 0.72 4.21 -3.76
CA THR A 156 -0.73 4.37 -3.72
C THR A 156 -1.12 5.55 -4.61
N ILE A 157 -2.09 5.35 -5.49
CA ILE A 157 -2.66 6.40 -6.34
C ILE A 157 -4.12 6.54 -5.97
N ARG A 158 -4.54 7.76 -5.61
CA ARG A 158 -5.93 8.13 -5.32
C ARG A 158 -6.39 9.14 -6.35
N CYS A 159 -7.53 8.86 -6.97
CA CYS A 159 -8.18 9.68 -7.97
C CYS A 159 -9.45 10.25 -7.33
N LEU A 160 -9.47 11.58 -7.18
CA LEU A 160 -10.48 12.33 -6.48
C LEU A 160 -11.27 13.17 -7.47
N GLN A 161 -12.58 13.09 -7.35
CA GLN A 161 -13.52 13.92 -8.07
C GLN A 161 -14.33 14.73 -7.05
N PHE A 162 -14.41 16.04 -7.23
CA PHE A 162 -15.04 16.95 -6.27
C PHE A 162 -16.52 17.23 -6.60
N GLU A 163 -16.89 17.20 -7.88
CA GLU A 163 -18.27 17.40 -8.34
C GLU A 163 -18.75 16.23 -9.20
N THR A 164 -20.03 16.17 -9.54
CA THR A 164 -20.56 15.20 -10.51
C THR A 164 -20.25 15.62 -11.95
N SER A 165 -19.01 16.02 -12.24
CA SER A 165 -18.55 16.32 -13.59
C SER A 165 -18.09 15.03 -14.27
N ASP A 166 -18.75 14.58 -15.34
CA ASP A 166 -18.40 13.32 -16.03
C ASP A 166 -17.04 13.36 -16.76
N SER A 167 -16.33 14.49 -16.72
CA SER A 167 -15.00 14.66 -17.31
C SER A 167 -13.91 14.02 -16.45
N SER A 168 -13.31 12.93 -16.96
CA SER A 168 -12.10 12.34 -16.37
C SER A 168 -10.87 13.25 -16.41
N ARG A 169 -10.95 14.36 -17.16
CA ARG A 169 -9.87 15.37 -17.32
C ARG A 169 -9.74 16.32 -16.12
N ASP A 170 -10.79 16.44 -15.30
CA ASP A 170 -10.80 17.33 -14.13
C ASP A 170 -10.56 16.58 -12.82
N CYS A 171 -10.18 15.30 -12.91
CA CYS A 171 -9.88 14.44 -11.77
C CYS A 171 -8.55 14.84 -11.14
N VAL A 172 -8.57 15.12 -9.83
CA VAL A 172 -7.38 15.42 -9.05
C VAL A 172 -6.72 14.12 -8.61
N THR A 173 -5.42 13.99 -8.82
CA THR A 173 -4.68 12.76 -8.47
C THR A 173 -3.73 13.00 -7.33
N VAL A 174 -3.76 12.11 -6.33
CA VAL A 174 -2.81 12.06 -5.22
C VAL A 174 -2.00 10.78 -5.33
N ARG A 175 -0.70 10.90 -5.55
CA ARG A 175 0.26 9.79 -5.57
C ARG A 175 1.11 9.83 -4.32
N GLU A 176 1.09 8.72 -3.58
CA GLU A 176 1.84 8.52 -2.34
C GLU A 176 2.85 7.40 -2.57
N ASP A 177 4.13 7.75 -2.50
CA ASP A 177 5.24 6.80 -2.63
C ASP A 177 5.91 6.62 -1.28
N HIS A 178 6.07 5.37 -0.85
CA HIS A 178 6.66 5.01 0.43
C HIS A 178 7.88 4.13 0.19
N PHE A 179 9.01 4.42 0.84
CA PHE A 179 10.19 3.55 0.79
C PHE A 179 11.09 3.75 2.01
N ALA A 180 11.85 2.72 2.36
CA ALA A 180 12.95 2.81 3.29
C ALA A 180 14.25 3.03 2.51
N HIS A 181 15.05 4.03 2.91
CA HIS A 181 16.24 4.40 2.17
C HIS A 181 17.30 3.28 2.27
N ARG A 182 17.87 2.88 1.13
CA ARG A 182 18.79 1.73 1.06
C ARG A 182 20.16 2.02 1.68
N SER A 183 20.72 3.20 1.44
CA SER A 183 22.07 3.58 1.91
C SER A 183 22.08 4.30 3.26
N ARG A 184 20.91 4.65 3.80
CA ARG A 184 20.77 5.39 5.05
C ARG A 184 19.82 4.57 5.94
N PRO A 185 20.36 3.73 6.84
CA PRO A 185 19.59 2.70 7.52
C PRO A 185 18.44 3.27 8.36
N HIS A 186 18.60 4.48 8.87
CA HIS A 186 17.64 5.13 9.76
C HIS A 186 16.53 5.90 9.03
N VAL A 187 16.53 5.94 7.68
CA VAL A 187 15.69 6.89 6.94
C VAL A 187 14.50 6.19 6.27
N TYR A 188 13.32 6.63 6.65
CA TYR A 188 12.06 6.37 5.95
C TYR A 188 11.64 7.61 5.17
N VAL A 189 11.09 7.42 3.96
CA VAL A 189 10.63 8.49 3.10
C VAL A 189 9.22 8.23 2.60
N GLN A 190 8.40 9.27 2.66
CA GLN A 190 7.09 9.35 2.04
C GLN A 190 7.06 10.57 1.11
N ARG A 191 6.69 10.36 -0.15
CA ARG A 191 6.43 11.45 -1.10
C ARG A 191 4.96 11.55 -1.39
N ILE A 192 4.41 12.76 -1.27
CA ILE A 192 3.04 13.09 -1.64
C ILE A 192 3.12 14.01 -2.85
N HIS A 193 2.60 13.54 -3.98
CA HIS A 193 2.50 14.32 -5.21
C HIS A 193 1.03 14.49 -5.56
N ILE A 194 0.56 15.73 -5.68
CA ILE A 194 -0.80 16.08 -6.00
C ILE A 194 -0.82 16.82 -7.33
N THR A 195 -1.58 16.31 -8.30
CA THR A 195 -1.81 16.97 -9.58
C THR A 195 -3.24 17.45 -9.63
N ASN A 196 -3.44 18.76 -9.85
CA ASN A 196 -4.75 19.35 -10.02
C ASN A 196 -4.94 19.83 -11.46
N PRO A 197 -5.47 18.98 -12.36
CA PRO A 197 -5.75 19.37 -13.74
C PRO A 197 -7.05 20.15 -13.89
N SER A 198 -7.82 20.38 -12.81
CA SER A 198 -9.09 21.10 -12.89
C SER A 198 -8.89 22.62 -12.99
N ASP A 199 -9.99 23.33 -13.25
CA ASP A 199 -10.03 24.81 -13.26
C ASP A 199 -10.28 25.41 -11.86
N ARG A 200 -10.24 24.60 -10.80
CA ARG A 200 -10.58 25.00 -9.43
C ARG A 200 -9.47 24.70 -8.45
N VAL A 201 -9.51 25.35 -7.30
CA VAL A 201 -8.55 25.08 -6.21
C VAL A 201 -8.96 23.81 -5.46
N ALA A 202 -8.03 22.86 -5.33
CA ALA A 202 -8.21 21.67 -4.51
C ALA A 202 -7.57 21.90 -3.12
N THR A 203 -8.33 21.65 -2.05
CA THR A 203 -7.85 21.85 -0.67
C THR A 203 -7.62 20.52 0.02
N PHE A 204 -6.44 20.36 0.61
CA PHE A 204 -6.03 19.17 1.35
C PHE A 204 -5.65 19.54 2.79
N GLU A 205 -6.12 18.74 3.73
CA GLU A 205 -5.63 18.69 5.09
C GLU A 205 -4.55 17.61 5.17
N ILE A 206 -3.35 18.02 5.55
CA ILE A 206 -2.22 17.12 5.73
C ILE A 206 -2.02 16.91 7.22
N PHE A 207 -2.09 15.66 7.67
CA PHE A 207 -1.92 15.32 9.08
C PHE A 207 -1.18 14.01 9.27
N SER A 208 -0.47 13.90 10.39
CA SER A 208 0.08 12.64 10.87
C SER A 208 -0.74 12.15 12.06
N GLN A 209 -0.99 10.85 12.10
CA GLN A 209 -1.70 10.26 13.24
C GLN A 209 -0.82 10.39 14.48
N LYS A 210 -1.33 11.05 15.52
CA LYS A 210 -0.63 11.11 16.81
C LYS A 210 -0.70 9.72 17.47
N PRO A 211 0.38 9.25 18.11
CA PRO A 211 0.31 8.07 18.98
C PRO A 211 -0.85 8.24 19.96
N ILE A 212 -1.64 7.18 20.16
CA ILE A 212 -2.73 7.21 21.13
C ILE A 212 -2.10 7.48 22.51
N ASN A 213 -2.56 8.54 23.18
CA ASN A 213 -2.02 8.97 24.47
C ASN A 213 -2.07 7.81 25.48
N GLY A 214 -0.89 7.42 25.94
CA GLY A 214 -0.68 6.29 26.84
C GLY A 214 0.81 5.95 26.88
N GLU A 215 1.57 6.70 27.69
CA GLU A 215 2.95 6.52 28.21
C GLU A 215 4.11 6.08 27.30
N LYS A 216 3.87 5.51 26.12
CA LYS A 216 4.88 4.81 25.32
C LYS A 216 5.66 5.75 24.40
N PHE A 217 5.07 6.85 23.95
CA PHE A 217 5.73 7.87 23.14
C PHE A 217 5.42 9.29 23.62
N SER A 218 6.45 10.14 23.67
CA SER A 218 6.37 11.58 23.94
C SER A 218 6.93 12.34 22.75
N SER A 219 6.23 13.38 22.29
CA SER A 219 6.62 14.19 21.14
C SER A 219 6.93 15.63 21.54
N SER A 220 8.09 16.15 21.18
CA SER A 220 8.43 17.57 21.23
C SER A 220 8.57 18.15 19.82
N VAL A 221 8.24 19.42 19.65
CA VAL A 221 8.55 20.15 18.41
C VAL A 221 9.90 20.81 18.62
N GLU A 222 10.88 20.44 17.80
CA GLU A 222 12.19 21.06 17.80
C GLU A 222 12.23 22.11 16.69
N LYS A 223 12.71 23.30 17.02
CA LYS A 223 13.01 24.35 16.05
C LYS A 223 14.52 24.49 15.99
N LEU A 224 15.09 24.36 14.79
CA LEU A 224 16.51 24.54 14.60
C LEU A 224 16.69 25.37 13.33
N GLN A 225 17.11 26.63 13.51
CA GLN A 225 17.07 27.70 12.50
C GLN A 225 15.62 28.00 12.05
N GLU A 226 15.37 28.13 10.74
CA GLU A 226 14.04 28.35 10.15
C GLU A 226 13.23 27.06 9.97
N ARG A 227 13.85 25.89 10.20
CA ARG A 227 13.25 24.59 9.91
C ARG A 227 12.79 23.92 11.20
N GLN A 228 11.65 23.24 11.10
CA GLN A 228 10.99 22.61 12.24
C GLN A 228 10.82 21.13 11.96
N PHE A 229 11.04 20.32 12.99
CA PHE A 229 10.77 18.88 12.95
C PHE A 229 10.17 18.45 14.28
N VAL A 230 9.48 17.32 14.27
CA VAL A 230 8.88 16.71 15.45
C VAL A 230 9.77 15.57 15.91
N LEU A 231 10.19 15.60 17.17
CA LEU A 231 10.99 14.57 17.80
C LEU A 231 10.10 13.75 18.73
N SER A 232 9.88 12.49 18.37
CA SER A 232 9.07 11.54 19.13
C SER A 232 9.97 10.49 19.75
N SER A 233 9.95 10.35 21.07
CA SER A 233 10.74 9.35 21.80
C SER A 233 9.81 8.36 22.47
N GLY A 234 10.12 7.07 22.37
CA GLY A 234 9.31 6.02 22.98
C GLY A 234 10.06 4.76 23.34
N ARG A 235 9.32 3.80 23.87
CA ARG A 235 9.84 2.56 24.44
C ARG A 235 9.12 1.35 23.88
N VAL A 236 9.88 0.28 23.63
CA VAL A 236 9.36 -1.02 23.23
C VAL A 236 9.86 -2.06 24.22
N THR A 237 8.95 -2.79 24.83
CA THR A 237 9.27 -3.87 25.76
C THR A 237 9.63 -5.12 24.98
N VAL A 238 10.74 -5.75 25.34
CA VAL A 238 11.23 -6.99 24.73
C VAL A 238 11.07 -8.14 25.73
N ASP A 239 10.99 -9.36 25.21
CA ASP A 239 11.07 -10.57 26.02
C ASP A 239 12.32 -10.52 26.91
N ASN A 240 12.18 -10.92 28.18
CA ASN A 240 13.18 -10.79 29.26
C ASN A 240 13.19 -9.44 30.01
N GLY A 241 12.18 -8.59 29.85
CA GLY A 241 12.02 -7.36 30.66
C GLY A 241 12.97 -6.23 30.28
N LYS A 242 13.75 -6.40 29.20
CA LYS A 242 14.58 -5.35 28.62
C LYS A 242 13.74 -4.40 27.77
N ILE A 243 14.28 -3.20 27.55
CA ILE A 243 13.59 -2.14 26.82
C ILE A 243 14.46 -1.68 25.65
N ILE A 244 13.84 -1.56 24.48
CA ILE A 244 14.41 -0.85 23.33
C ILE A 244 13.87 0.57 23.33
N LEU A 245 14.78 1.53 23.21
CA LEU A 245 14.41 2.94 23.05
C LEU A 245 14.33 3.26 21.58
N VAL A 246 13.30 4.03 21.22
CA VAL A 246 13.05 4.45 19.84
C VAL A 246 12.96 5.97 19.83
N VAL A 247 13.70 6.60 18.94
CA VAL A 247 13.61 8.04 18.68
C VAL A 247 13.33 8.24 17.21
N VAL A 248 12.24 8.94 16.91
CA VAL A 248 11.84 9.30 15.56
C VAL A 248 11.85 10.81 15.41
N ALA A 249 12.73 11.34 14.58
CA ALA A 249 12.63 12.71 14.11
C ALA A 249 11.86 12.71 12.79
N THR A 250 10.84 13.54 12.64
CA THR A 250 10.06 13.66 11.38
C THR A 250 9.95 15.11 10.96
N LYS A 251 10.16 15.38 9.67
CA LYS A 251 9.98 16.71 9.07
C LYS A 251 8.60 17.26 9.42
N LYS A 252 8.54 18.49 9.92
CA LYS A 252 7.25 19.17 10.15
C LYS A 252 6.68 19.63 8.81
N ILE A 253 5.40 19.37 8.61
CA ILE A 253 4.66 19.74 7.41
C ILE A 253 3.58 20.79 7.74
N ILE A 254 3.11 21.48 6.70
CA ILE A 254 2.01 22.43 6.80
C ILE A 254 0.70 21.63 6.83
N ASN A 255 -0.20 21.97 7.75
CA ASN A 255 -1.42 21.22 7.98
C ASN A 255 -2.47 21.37 6.87
N ARG A 256 -2.38 22.42 6.05
CA ARG A 256 -3.35 22.71 4.98
C ARG A 256 -2.63 23.16 3.73
N VAL A 257 -2.93 22.50 2.63
CA VAL A 257 -2.37 22.80 1.31
C VAL A 257 -3.50 23.12 0.35
N GLN A 258 -3.31 24.16 -0.44
CA GLN A 258 -4.19 24.53 -1.53
C GLN A 258 -3.43 24.37 -2.83
N VAL A 259 -3.92 23.49 -3.69
CA VAL A 259 -3.34 23.24 -5.00
C VAL A 259 -4.14 24.01 -6.03
N SER A 260 -3.50 25.00 -6.65
CA SER A 260 -4.10 25.88 -7.64
C SER A 260 -4.59 25.11 -8.89
N PRO A 261 -5.49 25.69 -9.69
CA PRO A 261 -5.87 25.14 -10.99
C PRO A 261 -4.65 24.88 -11.88
N LYS A 262 -4.68 23.79 -12.65
CA LYS A 262 -3.62 23.40 -13.60
C LYS A 262 -2.21 23.38 -12.99
N SER A 263 -2.11 23.01 -11.72
CA SER A 263 -0.84 23.02 -10.99
C SER A 263 -0.59 21.72 -10.26
N GLU A 264 0.65 21.57 -9.81
CA GLU A 264 1.13 20.39 -9.09
C GLU A 264 1.70 20.82 -7.74
N TYR A 265 1.62 19.91 -6.78
CA TYR A 265 2.22 20.04 -5.46
C TYR A 265 3.04 18.80 -5.14
N ASP A 266 4.29 18.99 -4.76
CA ASP A 266 5.23 17.94 -4.39
C ASP A 266 5.74 18.17 -2.98
N GLU A 267 5.52 17.20 -2.09
CA GLU A 267 6.06 17.21 -0.73
C GLU A 267 6.81 15.91 -0.46
N THR A 268 8.06 16.04 -0.02
CA THR A 268 8.86 14.91 0.45
C THR A 268 9.01 15.00 1.96
N ILE A 269 8.49 13.98 2.64
CA ILE A 269 8.48 13.81 4.07
C ILE A 269 9.49 12.71 4.39
N PHE A 270 10.40 13.00 5.30
CA PHE A 270 11.37 12.03 5.78
C PHE A 270 11.30 11.92 7.30
N SER A 271 11.48 10.69 7.76
CA SER A 271 11.57 10.33 9.16
C SER A 271 12.88 9.61 9.41
N VAL A 272 13.61 10.06 10.43
CA VAL A 272 14.85 9.45 10.90
C VAL A 272 14.52 8.66 12.16
N VAL A 273 14.78 7.35 12.13
CA VAL A 273 14.43 6.37 13.16
C VAL A 273 15.70 5.77 13.75
N TYR A 274 15.99 6.15 14.99
CA TYR A 274 17.08 5.58 15.79
C TYR A 274 16.53 4.65 16.85
N THR A 275 17.24 3.54 17.06
CA THR A 275 16.94 2.56 18.10
C THR A 275 18.16 2.25 18.95
N SER A 276 17.94 1.91 20.22
CA SER A 276 18.98 1.31 21.06
C SER A 276 18.98 -0.21 20.95
N ASP A 277 20.06 -0.82 21.44
CA ASP A 277 20.01 -2.21 21.85
C ASP A 277 19.11 -2.42 23.08
N PRO A 278 18.69 -3.66 23.39
CA PRO A 278 17.86 -3.92 24.55
C PRO A 278 18.66 -3.61 25.82
N ILE A 279 18.24 -2.57 26.54
CA ILE A 279 18.89 -2.10 27.76
C ILE A 279 18.02 -2.36 28.99
N ASP A 280 18.69 -2.36 30.14
CA ASP A 280 18.01 -2.34 31.43
C ASP A 280 17.42 -0.94 31.73
N PRO A 281 16.33 -0.84 32.50
CA PRO A 281 15.65 0.43 32.79
C PRO A 281 16.52 1.50 33.49
N GLY A 282 17.67 1.12 34.07
CA GLY A 282 18.57 2.06 34.75
C GLY A 282 19.34 3.00 33.80
N LYS A 283 19.48 2.67 32.51
CA LYS A 283 20.31 3.43 31.53
C LYS A 283 19.49 4.29 30.56
N LEU A 284 18.22 4.56 30.88
CA LEU A 284 17.26 5.19 29.96
C LEU A 284 17.67 6.62 29.54
N ILE A 285 18.03 7.45 30.52
CA ILE A 285 18.22 8.90 30.31
C ILE A 285 19.39 9.17 29.36
N ASP A 286 20.56 8.58 29.66
CA ASP A 286 21.77 8.77 28.86
C ASP A 286 21.60 8.21 27.44
N THR A 287 20.93 7.06 27.32
CA THR A 287 20.71 6.43 26.01
C THR A 287 19.72 7.24 25.18
N PHE A 288 18.62 7.75 25.77
CA PHE A 288 17.72 8.66 25.07
C PHE A 288 18.42 9.93 24.62
N SER A 289 19.27 10.53 25.47
CA SER A 289 20.03 11.73 25.12
C SER A 289 20.90 11.49 23.88
N LYS A 290 21.68 10.40 23.86
CA LYS A 290 22.52 10.02 22.71
C LYS A 290 21.72 9.76 21.43
N LEU A 291 20.60 9.03 21.53
CA LEU A 291 19.75 8.75 20.37
C LEU A 291 19.09 10.02 19.83
N ARG A 292 18.64 10.91 20.71
CA ARG A 292 18.06 12.20 20.32
C ARG A 292 19.06 13.05 19.58
N GLU A 293 20.27 13.20 20.09
CA GLU A 293 21.32 13.97 19.40
C GLU A 293 21.70 13.35 18.06
N SER A 294 21.77 12.02 17.96
CA SER A 294 22.03 11.32 16.69
C SER A 294 20.92 11.54 15.67
N ALA A 295 19.66 11.38 16.09
CA ALA A 295 18.49 11.61 15.24
C ALA A 295 18.37 13.07 14.78
N LYS A 296 18.66 14.03 15.67
CA LYS A 296 18.72 15.46 15.35
C LYS A 296 19.79 15.74 14.32
N LYS A 297 21.00 15.22 14.51
CA LYS A 297 22.13 15.40 13.59
C LYS A 297 21.79 14.92 12.19
N GLU A 298 21.32 13.68 12.04
CA GLU A 298 20.98 13.14 10.73
C GLU A 298 19.77 13.86 10.10
N MET A 299 18.76 14.24 10.89
CA MET A 299 17.62 15.03 10.41
C MET A 299 18.08 16.38 9.84
N MET A 300 19.04 17.06 10.48
CA MET A 300 19.60 18.31 9.98
C MET A 300 20.33 18.10 8.65
N GLU A 301 21.17 17.07 8.56
CA GLU A 301 21.85 16.71 7.32
C GLU A 301 20.84 16.44 6.18
N LEU A 302 19.77 15.69 6.46
CA LEU A 302 18.70 15.42 5.49
C LEU A 302 17.98 16.69 5.03
N MET A 303 17.67 17.59 5.97
CA MET A 303 17.02 18.85 5.63
C MET A 303 17.90 19.69 4.70
N HIS A 304 19.21 19.72 4.91
CA HIS A 304 20.13 20.50 4.07
C HIS A 304 20.37 19.93 2.67
N MET A 305 20.08 18.65 2.44
CA MET A 305 20.20 18.03 1.11
C MET A 305 19.05 18.43 0.18
N ILE A 306 19.34 18.46 -1.12
CA ILE A 306 18.32 18.61 -2.16
C ILE A 306 17.54 17.30 -2.24
N ASN A 307 16.21 17.37 -2.32
CA ASN A 307 15.35 16.18 -2.33
C ASN A 307 15.76 15.17 -3.42
N GLU A 308 16.22 15.62 -4.58
CA GLU A 308 16.64 14.77 -5.71
C GLU A 308 17.82 13.83 -5.37
N ASP A 309 18.74 14.26 -4.50
CA ASP A 309 19.89 13.45 -4.08
C ASP A 309 19.48 12.24 -3.23
N LEU A 310 18.38 12.37 -2.46
CA LEU A 310 17.80 11.25 -1.69
C LEU A 310 17.23 10.16 -2.61
N PHE A 311 16.78 10.50 -3.83
CA PHE A 311 16.21 9.56 -4.78
C PHE A 311 17.25 8.93 -5.72
N HIS A 312 18.34 9.66 -6.03
CA HIS A 312 19.39 9.15 -6.91
C HIS A 312 20.07 7.87 -6.40
N SER A 313 20.00 7.60 -5.09
CA SER A 313 20.52 6.37 -4.47
C SER A 313 19.71 5.11 -4.85
N ILE A 314 18.45 5.25 -5.26
CA ILE A 314 17.58 4.13 -5.72
C ILE A 314 18.03 3.65 -7.11
N SER A 315 18.46 4.57 -7.99
CA SER A 315 18.79 4.27 -9.39
C SER A 315 20.18 3.66 -9.61
N ARG A 316 21.14 3.79 -8.69
CA ARG A 316 22.56 3.46 -8.98
C ARG A 316 22.85 1.97 -9.20
N TYR A 317 22.03 1.05 -8.70
CA TYR A 317 22.27 -0.39 -8.88
C TYR A 317 21.41 -1.06 -9.96
N GLY A 318 20.48 -0.35 -10.59
CA GLY A 318 19.68 -0.87 -11.70
C GLY A 318 20.34 -0.74 -13.08
N ARG A 319 21.55 -0.16 -13.15
CA ARG A 319 22.22 0.21 -14.42
C ARG A 319 23.55 -0.50 -14.69
N THR A 320 23.86 -1.58 -13.97
CA THR A 320 25.12 -2.33 -14.12
C THR A 320 24.94 -3.75 -14.67
N TYR A 321 23.94 -3.98 -15.54
CA TYR A 321 23.92 -5.16 -16.41
C TYR A 321 23.29 -4.80 -17.78
N SER A 322 23.97 -3.97 -18.56
CA SER A 322 23.86 -4.03 -20.02
C SER A 322 25.08 -4.79 -20.52
N TYR A 323 24.84 -6.05 -20.91
CA TYR A 323 25.80 -6.93 -21.55
C TYR A 323 26.45 -6.26 -22.76
N GLN A 324 27.78 -6.36 -22.85
CA GLN A 324 28.51 -6.49 -24.11
C GLN A 324 28.05 -7.74 -24.86
#